data_AF-A0A9N9XG12-F1
#
_entry.id   AF-A0A9N9XG12-F1
#
_cell.length_a   1.000
_cell.length_b   1.000
_cell.length_c   1.000
_cell.angle_alpha   90.00
_cell.angle_beta   90.00
_cell.angle_gamma   90.00
#
_symmetry.space_group_name_H-M   'P 1'
#
loop_
_entity.id
_entity.type
_entity.pdbx_description
1 polymer ?
#
loop_
_entity_poly.entity_id
_entity_poly.type
_entity_poly.pdbx_seq_one_letter_code
_entity_poly.pdbx_strand_id
1 'polypeptide(L)'
;MLCKIFLFALFVAIAMAEETAEEAWPKYKQDQNRSYDAEEDAKRFEVFKKNYEKIIEHNKKYEAGEVTWKAGLNQFTDRFPEELEHPEKDVVSP
;
A
#
# COMPACT_ATOMS: atom_id res chain seq x y z
N MET A 1 5.41 44.27 -11.87
CA MET A 1 4.37 43.35 -11.33
C MET A 1 4.49 41.93 -11.88
N LEU A 2 5.21 41.70 -13.00
CA LEU A 2 5.54 40.36 -13.52
C LEU A 2 6.48 39.53 -12.62
N CYS A 3 7.41 40.15 -11.88
CA CYS A 3 8.35 39.41 -11.00
C CYS A 3 7.70 38.76 -9.77
N LYS A 4 6.50 39.19 -9.36
CA LYS A 4 5.77 38.60 -8.21
C LYS A 4 5.05 37.30 -8.58
N ILE A 5 4.72 37.12 -9.86
CA ILE A 5 4.10 35.89 -10.38
C ILE A 5 5.16 34.79 -10.51
N PHE A 6 6.37 35.15 -10.94
CA PHE A 6 7.50 34.21 -11.01
C PHE A 6 7.98 33.72 -9.62
N LEU A 7 7.90 34.57 -8.59
CA LEU A 7 8.24 34.18 -7.21
C LEU A 7 7.21 33.21 -6.59
N PHE A 8 5.96 33.21 -7.07
CA PHE A 8 4.92 32.28 -6.62
C PHE A 8 5.01 30.91 -7.32
N ALA A 9 5.51 30.87 -8.56
CA ALA A 9 5.68 29.64 -9.32
C ALA A 9 6.83 28.74 -8.81
N LEU A 10 7.76 29.27 -8.01
CA LEU A 10 8.91 28.50 -7.51
C LEU A 10 8.60 27.71 -6.22
N PHE A 11 7.44 27.93 -5.59
CA PHE A 11 7.11 27.34 -4.28
C PHE A 11 6.35 26.01 -4.34
N VAL A 12 5.99 25.51 -5.53
CA VAL A 12 5.21 24.26 -5.68
C VAL A 12 6.04 23.19 -6.38
N ALA A 13 7.27 23.01 -5.94
CA ALA A 13 8.02 21.77 -6.16
C ALA A 13 8.32 21.14 -4.79
N ILE A 14 7.27 20.98 -3.97
CA ILE A 14 7.37 20.11 -2.79
C ILE A 14 7.45 18.70 -3.34
N ALA A 15 8.65 18.14 -3.39
CA ALA A 15 8.83 16.70 -3.52
C ALA A 15 8.12 16.07 -2.33
N MET A 16 6.89 15.58 -2.55
CA MET A 16 6.18 14.76 -1.58
C MET A 16 7.03 13.50 -1.42
N ALA A 17 7.77 13.41 -0.32
CA ALA A 17 8.48 12.19 0.02
C ALA A 17 7.44 11.06 0.10
N GLU A 18 7.63 10.02 -0.70
CA GLU A 18 6.78 8.84 -0.65
C GLU A 18 7.10 8.09 0.65
N GLU A 19 6.08 7.86 1.48
CA GLU A 19 6.20 7.09 2.73
C GLU A 19 6.78 5.70 2.41
N THR A 20 7.74 5.24 3.21
CA THR A 20 8.36 3.91 3.02
C THR A 20 7.48 2.81 3.60
N ALA A 21 7.68 1.56 3.16
CA ALA A 21 6.96 0.43 3.72
C ALA A 21 7.23 0.26 5.23
N GLU A 22 8.45 0.55 5.66
CA GLU A 22 8.91 0.53 7.05
C GLU A 22 8.14 1.55 7.91
N GLU A 23 7.90 2.75 7.38
CA GLU A 23 7.11 3.80 8.04
C GLU A 23 5.60 3.49 8.05
N ALA A 24 5.09 2.91 6.98
CA ALA A 24 3.68 2.56 6.83
C ALA A 24 3.26 1.35 7.69
N TRP A 25 4.17 0.41 7.96
CA TRP A 25 3.86 -0.87 8.62
C TRP A 25 3.25 -0.73 10.03
N PRO A 26 3.80 0.09 10.96
CA PRO A 26 3.22 0.26 12.29
C PRO A 26 1.79 0.83 12.22
N LYS A 27 1.56 1.80 11.35
CA LYS A 27 0.25 2.42 11.15
C LYS A 27 -0.74 1.44 10.55
N TYR A 28 -0.34 0.68 9.53
CA TYR A 28 -1.16 -0.38 8.96
C TYR A 28 -1.60 -1.39 10.04
N LYS A 29 -0.68 -1.86 10.88
CA LYS A 29 -1.01 -2.80 11.96
C LYS A 29 -2.02 -2.21 12.93
N GLN A 30 -1.88 -0.93 13.28
CA GLN A 30 -2.84 -0.23 14.12
C GLN A 30 -4.22 -0.15 13.45
N ASP A 31 -4.27 0.31 12.20
CA ASP A 31 -5.51 0.50 11.45
C ASP A 31 -6.26 -0.83 11.21
N GLN A 32 -5.53 -1.93 11.04
CA GLN A 32 -6.07 -3.28 10.81
C GLN A 32 -6.17 -4.14 12.08
N ASN A 33 -5.89 -3.56 13.27
CA ASN A 33 -5.86 -4.26 14.56
C ASN A 33 -5.03 -5.57 14.53
N ARG A 34 -3.81 -5.51 13.99
CA ARG A 34 -2.87 -6.63 13.91
C ARG A 34 -1.94 -6.68 15.12
N SER A 35 -1.70 -7.88 15.62
CA SER A 35 -0.68 -8.16 16.64
C SER A 35 -0.05 -9.51 16.33
N TYR A 36 1.27 -9.51 16.15
CA TYR A 36 2.08 -10.66 15.77
C TYR A 36 3.25 -10.81 16.74
N ASP A 37 3.74 -12.04 16.90
CA ASP A 37 5.03 -12.25 17.55
C ASP A 37 6.19 -11.81 16.62
N ALA A 38 7.42 -11.77 17.12
CA ALA A 38 8.55 -11.23 16.38
C ALA A 38 8.86 -12.03 15.09
N GLU A 39 8.64 -13.34 15.08
CA GLU A 39 8.92 -14.18 13.91
C GLU A 39 7.84 -13.99 12.84
N GLU A 40 6.57 -14.01 13.25
CA GLU A 40 5.46 -13.76 12.34
C GLU A 40 5.48 -12.31 11.82
N ASP A 41 5.79 -11.31 12.66
CA ASP A 41 5.82 -9.91 12.24
C ASP A 41 6.82 -9.69 11.10
N ALA A 42 8.00 -10.31 11.17
CA ALA A 42 8.99 -10.24 10.11
C ALA A 42 8.47 -10.87 8.80
N LYS A 43 7.84 -12.06 8.88
CA LYS A 43 7.27 -12.72 7.68
C LYS A 43 6.11 -11.93 7.08
N ARG A 44 5.22 -11.39 7.92
CA ARG A 44 4.09 -10.55 7.51
C ARG A 44 4.54 -9.22 6.92
N PHE A 45 5.60 -8.63 7.46
CA PHE A 45 6.20 -7.41 6.93
C PHE A 45 6.74 -7.62 5.51
N GLU A 46 7.40 -8.75 5.23
CA GLU A 46 7.88 -9.07 3.88
C GLU A 46 6.74 -9.18 2.85
N VAL A 47 5.60 -9.75 3.24
CA VAL A 47 4.40 -9.80 2.39
C VAL A 47 3.80 -8.41 2.21
N PHE A 48 3.64 -7.68 3.31
CA PHE A 48 3.15 -6.31 3.30
C PHE A 48 3.98 -5.42 2.39
N LYS A 49 5.31 -5.45 2.51
CA LYS A 49 6.25 -4.65 1.72
C LYS A 49 6.07 -4.88 0.22
N LYS A 50 6.00 -6.14 -0.21
CA LYS A 50 5.75 -6.49 -1.62
C LYS A 50 4.41 -5.96 -2.12
N ASN A 51 3.36 -6.02 -1.30
CA ASN A 51 2.05 -5.51 -1.68
C ASN A 51 1.97 -3.99 -1.65
N TYR A 52 2.68 -3.35 -0.72
CA TYR A 52 2.83 -1.90 -0.61
C TYR A 52 3.53 -1.32 -1.85
N GLU A 53 4.63 -1.94 -2.29
CA GLU A 53 5.34 -1.56 -3.52
C GLU A 53 4.43 -1.66 -4.76
N LYS A 54 3.62 -2.73 -4.88
CA LYS A 54 2.63 -2.86 -5.97
C LYS A 54 1.58 -1.77 -5.93
N ILE A 55 1.09 -1.40 -4.75
CA ILE A 55 0.12 -0.31 -4.57
C ILE A 55 0.73 1.01 -5.04
N ILE A 56 1.97 1.29 -4.64
CA ILE A 56 2.72 2.48 -5.08
C ILE A 56 2.87 2.50 -6.60
N GLU A 57 3.34 1.42 -7.21
CA GLU A 57 3.55 1.36 -8.66
C GLU A 57 2.23 1.55 -9.42
N HIS A 58 1.15 0.91 -8.94
CA HIS A 58 -0.18 1.09 -9.50
C HIS A 58 -0.66 2.54 -9.39
N ASN A 59 -0.47 3.18 -8.24
CA ASN A 59 -0.87 4.56 -8.03
C ASN A 59 -0.04 5.53 -8.87
N LYS A 60 1.24 5.25 -9.15
CA LYS A 60 2.04 6.00 -10.12
C LYS A 60 1.43 5.94 -11.53
N LYS A 61 0.96 4.76 -11.96
CA LYS A 61 0.22 4.59 -13.24
C LYS A 61 -1.11 5.35 -13.22
N TYR A 62 -1.80 5.38 -12.08
CA TYR A 62 -3.03 6.18 -11.94
C TYR A 62 -2.75 7.67 -12.10
N GLU A 63 -1.73 8.22 -11.42
CA GLU A 63 -1.36 9.64 -11.55
C GLU A 63 -0.89 9.99 -12.97
N ALA A 64 -0.33 9.02 -13.71
CA ALA A 64 0.00 9.15 -15.13
C ALA A 64 -1.22 9.03 -16.07
N GLY A 65 -2.40 8.66 -15.55
CA GLY A 65 -3.62 8.47 -16.33
C GLY A 65 -3.69 7.17 -17.12
N GLU A 66 -2.80 6.21 -16.83
CA GLU A 66 -2.75 4.90 -17.51
C GLU A 66 -3.80 3.90 -16.98
N VAL A 67 -4.24 4.10 -15.73
CA VAL A 67 -5.30 3.30 -15.08
C VAL A 67 -6.32 4.23 -14.43
N THR A 68 -7.56 3.75 -14.26
CA THR A 68 -8.69 4.58 -13.84
C THR A 68 -9.01 4.51 -12.35
N TRP A 69 -8.24 3.76 -11.57
CA TRP A 69 -8.48 3.55 -10.14
C TRP A 69 -7.19 3.64 -9.33
N LYS A 70 -7.32 3.95 -8.03
CA LYS A 70 -6.21 3.93 -7.07
C LYS A 70 -6.29 2.69 -6.19
N ALA A 71 -5.15 2.07 -5.96
CA ALA A 71 -4.98 1.03 -4.98
C ALA A 71 -4.76 1.62 -3.58
N GLY A 72 -5.16 0.89 -2.55
CA GLY A 72 -4.99 1.29 -1.15
C GLY A 72 -4.76 0.10 -0.25
N LEU A 73 -4.19 0.36 0.93
CA LEU A 73 -4.00 -0.65 1.96
C LEU A 73 -5.35 -1.12 2.49
N ASN A 74 -5.47 -2.43 2.69
CA ASN A 74 -6.65 -3.08 3.24
C ASN A 74 -6.26 -4.33 4.06
N GLN A 75 -7.23 -5.01 4.67
CA GLN A 75 -6.99 -6.18 5.54
C GLN A 75 -6.33 -7.39 4.87
N PHE A 76 -6.10 -7.36 3.55
CA PHE A 76 -5.45 -8.43 2.79
C PHE A 76 -4.01 -8.09 2.43
N THR A 77 -3.52 -6.89 2.75
CA THR A 77 -2.17 -6.44 2.34
C THR A 77 -1.06 -7.28 2.95
N ASP A 78 -1.27 -7.86 4.13
CA ASP A 78 -0.34 -8.71 4.85
C ASP A 78 -0.65 -10.22 4.76
N ARG A 79 -1.58 -10.60 3.87
CA ARG A 79 -2.00 -12.00 3.72
C ARG A 79 -1.13 -12.75 2.72
N PHE A 80 -0.77 -13.97 3.09
CA PHE A 80 -0.09 -14.89 2.19
C PHE A 80 -1.06 -15.34 1.09
N PRO A 81 -0.58 -15.61 -0.13
CA PRO A 81 -1.42 -16.12 -1.22
C PRO A 81 -2.26 -17.33 -0.81
N GLU A 82 -1.68 -18.24 -0.04
CA GLU A 82 -2.31 -19.48 0.43
C GLU A 82 -3.48 -19.21 1.41
N GLU A 83 -3.49 -18.06 2.09
CA GLU A 83 -4.60 -17.67 2.98
C GLU A 83 -5.79 -17.07 2.21
N LEU A 84 -5.58 -16.69 0.95
CA LEU A 84 -6.60 -16.09 0.09
C LEU A 84 -7.29 -17.15 -0.78
N GLU A 85 -6.72 -18.35 -0.87
CA GLU A 85 -7.35 -19.47 -1.54
C GLU A 85 -8.59 -19.92 -0.76
N HIS A 86 -9.73 -20.01 -1.44
CA HIS A 86 -10.93 -20.60 -0.86
C HIS A 86 -10.67 -22.11 -0.71
N PRO A 87 -10.67 -22.69 0.51
CA PRO A 87 -10.54 -24.13 0.65
C PRO A 87 -11.69 -24.78 -0.10
N GLU A 88 -11.39 -25.56 -1.13
CA GLU A 88 -12.37 -26.34 -1.88
C GLU A 88 -13.13 -27.16 -0.85
N LYS A 89 -14.36 -26.73 -0.56
CA LYS A 89 -15.23 -27.48 0.34
C LYS A 89 -15.58 -28.70 -0.48
N ASP A 90 -15.11 -29.87 -0.06
CA ASP A 90 -15.70 -31.15 -0.39
C ASP A 90 -17.19 -31.08 0.00
N VAL A 91 -17.99 -30.44 -0.83
CA VAL A 91 -19.44 -30.55 -0.80
C VAL A 91 -19.70 -31.91 -1.45
N VAL A 92 -19.61 -32.95 -0.62
CA VAL A 92 -20.36 -34.16 -0.87
C VAL A 92 -21.82 -33.71 -0.93
N SER A 93 -22.31 -33.53 -2.15
CA SER A 93 -23.71 -33.31 -2.43
C SER A 93 -24.50 -34.44 -1.75
N PRO A 94 -25.47 -34.14 -0.86
CA PRO A 94 -26.54 -35.09 -0.60
C PRO A 94 -27.37 -35.31 -1.87
#